data_AF-A0A7T0G1I8-F1
#
_entry.id   AF-A0A7T0G1I8-F1
#
_cell.length_a   1.000
_cell.length_b   1.000
_cell.length_c   1.000
_cell.angle_alpha   90.00
_cell.angle_beta   90.00
_cell.angle_gamma   90.00
#
_symmetry.space_group_name_H-M   'P 1'
#
loop_
_entity.id
_entity.type
_entity.pdbx_description
1 polymer ?
#
loop_
_entity_poly.entity_id
_entity_poly.type
_entity_poly.pdbx_seq_one_letter_code
_entity_poly.pdbx_strand_id
1 'polypeptide(L)' 'MELSGLENFILIAMKPDNMPIGAMLFVVAFFFWIALRQMIKHDKLIHEGKKDKVYDEMIK' A
#
# COMPACT_ATOMS: atom_id res chain seq x y z
N MET A 1 -35.48 6.51 12.36
CA MET A 1 -34.39 5.81 13.06
C MET A 1 -33.11 6.38 12.49
N GLU A 2 -32.27 6.99 13.33
CA GLU A 2 -30.99 7.55 12.89
C GLU A 2 -30.04 6.43 12.48
N LEU A 3 -29.31 6.63 11.38
CA LEU A 3 -28.28 5.69 10.95
C LEU A 3 -27.07 5.76 11.88
N SER A 4 -26.53 4.61 12.23
CA SER A 4 -25.24 4.50 12.93
C SER A 4 -24.10 5.08 12.10
N GLY A 5 -22.98 5.40 12.75
CA GLY A 5 -21.78 5.89 12.06
C GLY A 5 -21.25 4.90 11.01
N LEU A 6 -21.38 3.60 11.26
CA LEU A 6 -20.98 2.56 10.30
C LEU A 6 -21.89 2.53 9.08
N GLU A 7 -23.21 2.65 9.26
CA GLU A 7 -24.16 2.70 8.15
C GLU A 7 -23.93 3.92 7.26
N ASN A 8 -23.67 5.09 7.86
CA ASN A 8 -23.29 6.29 7.12
C ASN A 8 -21.98 6.11 6.35
N PHE A 9 -20.97 5.49 6.96
CA PHE A 9 -19.69 5.21 6.30
C PHE A 9 -19.86 4.28 5.09
N ILE A 10 -20.62 3.19 5.24
CA ILE A 10 -20.88 2.24 4.16
C ILE A 10 -21.64 2.92 3.01
N LEU A 11 -22.66 3.75 3.32
CA LEU A 11 -23.40 4.50 2.30
C LEU A 11 -22.51 5.45 1.49
N ILE A 12 -21.52 6.08 2.13
CA ILE A 12 -20.56 6.96 1.46
C ILE A 12 -19.57 6.12 0.64
N ALA A 13 -18.96 5.11 1.24
CA ALA A 13 -17.92 4.30 0.60
C ALA A 13 -18.44 3.51 -0.62
N MET A 14 -19.68 3.02 -0.55
CA MET A 14 -20.31 2.23 -1.62
C MET A 14 -21.10 3.09 -2.62
N LYS A 15 -21.07 4.42 -2.47
CA LYS A 15 -21.66 5.33 -3.45
C LYS A 15 -20.92 5.13 -4.79
N PRO A 16 -21.63 4.98 -5.94
CA PRO A 16 -20.98 4.60 -7.20
C PRO A 16 -19.84 5.52 -7.67
N ASP A 17 -19.95 6.82 -7.39
CA ASP A 17 -18.95 7.86 -7.65
C ASP A 17 -17.72 7.78 -6.72
N ASN A 18 -17.86 7.15 -5.55
CA ASN A 18 -16.77 6.94 -4.58
C ASN A 18 -16.07 5.58 -4.75
N MET A 19 -16.63 4.64 -5.51
CA MET A 19 -15.97 3.36 -5.78
C MET A 19 -14.57 3.52 -6.40
N PRO A 20 -14.32 4.46 -7.35
CA PRO A 20 -12.98 4.66 -7.90
C PRO A 20 -11.94 5.05 -6.86
N ILE A 21 -12.27 5.93 -5.90
CA ILE A 21 -11.31 6.33 -4.86
C ILE A 21 -11.02 5.17 -3.90
N GLY A 22 -12.02 4.34 -3.56
CA GLY A 22 -11.81 3.13 -2.77
C GLY A 22 -10.83 2.15 -3.44
N ALA A 23 -11.00 1.93 -4.75
CA ALA A 23 -10.08 1.11 -5.54
C ALA A 23 -8.66 1.72 -5.59
N MET A 24 -8.54 3.03 -5.81
CA MET A 24 -7.25 3.72 -5.81
C MET A 24 -6.53 3.60 -4.46
N LEU A 25 -7.24 3.78 -3.33
CA LEU A 25 -6.65 3.60 -2.01
C LEU A 25 -6.11 2.19 -1.80
N PHE A 26 -6.84 1.17 -2.26
CA PHE A 26 -6.35 -0.21 -2.22
C PHE A 26 -5.08 -0.40 -3.06
N VAL A 27 -5.07 0.11 -4.29
CA VAL A 27 -3.91 0.02 -5.19
C VAL A 27 -2.69 0.73 -4.59
N VAL A 28 -2.87 1.94 -4.06
CA VAL A 28 -1.80 2.70 -3.40
C VAL A 28 -1.29 1.95 -2.19
N ALA A 29 -2.17 1.44 -1.32
CA ALA A 29 -1.78 0.66 -0.14
C ALA A 29 -1.00 -0.61 -0.53
N PHE A 30 -1.41 -1.29 -1.59
CA PHE A 30 -0.73 -2.49 -2.10
C PHE A 30 0.69 -2.20 -2.59
N PHE A 31 0.86 -1.21 -3.46
CA PHE A 31 2.20 -0.85 -3.95
C PHE A 31 3.07 -0.23 -2.86
N PHE A 32 2.47 0.52 -1.94
CA PHE A 32 3.18 1.04 -0.77
C PHE A 32 3.70 -0.09 0.13
N TRP A 33 2.90 -1.14 0.37
CA TRP A 33 3.34 -2.31 1.10
C TRP A 33 4.52 -3.02 0.42
N ILE A 34 4.48 -3.18 -0.90
CA ILE A 34 5.59 -3.72 -1.69
C ILE A 34 6.84 -2.85 -1.54
N ALA A 35 6.70 -1.53 -1.62
CA ALA A 35 7.81 -0.59 -1.47
C ALA A 35 8.44 -0.67 -0.06
N LEU A 36 7.62 -0.75 0.99
CA LEU A 36 8.12 -0.93 2.36
C LEU A 36 8.89 -2.24 2.54
N ARG A 37 8.38 -3.34 1.98
CA ARG A 37 9.05 -4.65 2.03
C ARG A 37 10.42 -4.60 1.36
N GLN A 38 10.51 -3.97 0.19
CA GLN A 38 11.79 -3.77 -0.51
C GLN A 38 12.73 -2.86 0.28
N MET A 39 12.21 -1.73 0.79
CA MET A 39 12.99 -0.77 1.59
C MET A 39 13.65 -1.45 2.78
N ILE A 40 12.89 -2.21 3.58
CA ILE A 40 13.42 -2.92 4.76
C ILE A 40 14.50 -3.93 4.36
N LYS A 41 14.29 -4.68 3.28
CA LYS A 41 15.26 -5.67 2.82
C LYS A 41 16.55 -5.03 2.31
N HIS A 42 16.43 -3.97 1.52
CA HIS A 42 17.59 -3.24 0.99
C HIS A 42 18.37 -2.52 2.09
N ASP A 43 17.67 -1.94 3.09
CA ASP A 43 18.30 -1.31 4.24
C ASP A 43 19.19 -2.30 5.01
N LYS A 44 18.67 -3.53 5.24
CA LYS A 44 19.46 -4.62 5.84
C LYS A 44 20.69 -4.98 5.00
N LEU A 45 20.56 -5.10 3.68
CA LEU A 45 21.70 -5.41 2.80
C LEU A 45 22.77 -4.33 2.85
N ILE A 46 22.37 -3.06 2.86
CA ILE A 46 23.28 -1.92 2.96
C ILE A 46 24.00 -1.94 4.31
N HIS A 47 23.27 -2.19 5.41
CA HIS A 47 23.85 -2.31 6.74
C HIS A 47 24.89 -3.45 6.84
N GLU A 48 24.66 -4.56 6.14
CA GLU A 48 25.60 -5.68 6.05
C GLU A 48 26.76 -5.45 5.06
N GLY A 49 26.86 -4.27 4.43
CA GLY A 49 27.89 -3.95 3.43
C GLY A 49 27.68 -4.60 2.05
N LYS A 50 26.51 -5.19 1.79
CA LYS A 50 26.15 -5.94 0.56
C LYS A 50 25.31 -5.10 -0.40
N LYS A 51 25.74 -3.85 -0.65
CA LYS A 51 24.97 -2.90 -1.47
C LYS A 51 24.83 -3.35 -2.93
N ASP A 52 25.80 -4.10 -3.44
CA ASP A 52 25.78 -4.73 -4.76
C ASP A 52 24.55 -5.63 -4.97
N LYS A 53 24.12 -6.35 -3.92
CA LYS A 53 22.97 -7.25 -3.99
C LYS A 53 21.62 -6.55 -4.14
N VAL A 54 21.54 -5.26 -3.80
CA VAL A 54 20.32 -4.45 -4.04
C VAL A 54 20.07 -4.31 -5.54
N TYR A 55 21.13 -4.09 -6.33
CA TYR A 55 21.01 -3.99 -7.79
C TYR A 55 20.57 -5.32 -8.40
N ASP A 56 21.17 -6.42 -7.95
CA ASP A 56 20.79 -7.76 -8.40
C ASP A 56 19.34 -8.10 -8.07
N GLU A 57 18.79 -7.63 -6.95
CA GLU A 57 17.37 -7.86 -6.62
C GLU A 57 16.40 -7.02 -7.46
N MET A 58 16.75 -5.76 -7.77
CA MET A 58 15.82 -4.85 -8.42
C MET A 58 15.78 -5.00 -9.94
N ILE A 59 16.89 -5.45 -10.55
CA ILE A 59 17.08 -5.38 -12.02
C ILE A 59 17.32 -6.75 -12.65
N LYS A 60 17.95 -7.68 -11.95
CA LYS A 60 18.20 -9.05 -12.44
C LYS A 60 17.06 -9.98 -12.09
#